data_AF-A0AA38RCN5-F1
#
_entry.id   AF-A0AA38RCN5-F1
#
_cell.length_a   1.000
_cell.length_b   1.000
_cell.length_c   1.000
_cell.angle_alpha   90.00
_cell.angle_beta   90.00
_cell.angle_gamma   90.00
#
_symmetry.space_group_name_H-M   'P 1'
#
loop_
_entity.id
_entity.type
_entity.pdbx_description
1 polymer ?
#
loop_
_entity_poly.entity_id
_entity_poly.type
_entity_poly.pdbx_seq_one_letter_code
_entity_poly.pdbx_strand_id
1 'polypeptide(L)'
;MSQKTEKPGHAHHALPLAKPKMKETGKHGIENKAAPDCTFFTPIQDPPSGTAINPQPDGKPIPKLFTPLKVRGMTMQNRIIVSPMCQYSAYEGFMTPWHTTHYGGIVQRGPGLTIIEATAV
;
A
#
# COMPACT_ATOMS: atom_id res chain seq x y z
N MET A 1 -31.19 -25.17 22.52
CA MET A 1 -30.48 -23.91 22.22
C MET A 1 -29.02 -24.23 21.94
N SER A 2 -28.67 -24.44 20.67
CA SER A 2 -27.32 -24.84 20.26
C SER A 2 -26.45 -23.59 20.15
N GLN A 3 -25.44 -23.47 21.01
CA GLN A 3 -24.44 -22.42 20.96
C GLN A 3 -23.66 -22.57 19.64
N LYS A 4 -23.80 -21.61 18.72
CA LYS A 4 -22.95 -21.53 17.53
C LYS A 4 -21.53 -21.24 17.98
N THR A 5 -20.66 -22.25 17.86
CA THR A 5 -19.22 -22.10 18.04
C THR A 5 -18.66 -21.23 16.91
N GLU A 6 -18.19 -20.04 17.25
CA GLU A 6 -17.43 -19.18 16.33
C GLU A 6 -16.07 -19.85 16.06
N LYS A 7 -15.88 -20.37 14.85
CA LYS A 7 -14.58 -20.87 14.40
C LYS A 7 -13.64 -19.68 14.13
N PRO A 8 -12.42 -19.66 14.69
CA PRO A 8 -11.42 -18.65 14.36
C PRO A 8 -11.03 -18.79 12.88
N GLY A 9 -11.13 -17.70 12.13
CA GLY A 9 -10.81 -17.69 10.70
C GLY A 9 -9.30 -17.64 10.55
N HIS A 10 -8.69 -18.63 9.91
CA HIS A 10 -7.28 -18.52 9.57
C HIS A 10 -7.09 -17.41 8.54
N ALA A 11 -6.26 -16.41 8.85
CA ALA A 11 -5.94 -15.24 8.03
C ALA A 11 -5.27 -15.53 6.66
N HIS A 12 -5.22 -16.79 6.22
CA HIS A 12 -4.67 -17.21 4.92
C HIS A 12 -5.63 -17.03 3.74
N HIS A 13 -6.91 -16.77 4.00
CA HIS A 13 -7.92 -16.53 2.97
C HIS A 13 -8.35 -15.07 3.03
N ALA A 14 -8.27 -14.36 1.90
CA ALA A 14 -8.72 -12.97 1.77
C ALA A 14 -10.11 -12.80 2.43
N LEU A 15 -10.21 -11.93 3.43
CA LEU A 15 -11.44 -11.71 4.16
C LEU A 15 -12.41 -10.93 3.27
N PRO A 16 -13.61 -11.45 2.94
CA PRO A 16 -14.62 -10.64 2.27
C PRO A 16 -15.18 -9.60 3.25
N LEU A 17 -15.36 -8.36 2.77
CA LEU A 17 -15.86 -7.20 3.55
C LEU A 17 -17.15 -7.47 4.33
N ALA A 18 -17.96 -8.42 3.88
CA ALA A 18 -19.26 -8.77 4.46
C ALA A 18 -19.20 -9.63 5.73
N LYS A 19 -18.02 -10.09 6.16
CA LYS A 19 -17.91 -10.74 7.48
C LYS A 19 -17.99 -9.67 8.58
N PRO A 20 -18.79 -9.88 9.65
CA PRO A 20 -18.83 -8.97 10.79
C PRO A 20 -17.41 -8.70 11.28
N LYS A 21 -17.14 -7.48 11.74
CA LYS A 21 -15.83 -7.01 12.23
C LYS A 21 -15.23 -8.04 13.20
N MET A 22 -14.47 -9.00 12.68
CA MET A 22 -13.70 -9.92 13.50
C MET A 22 -12.57 -9.07 14.06
N LYS A 23 -12.63 -8.75 15.35
CA LYS A 23 -11.46 -8.30 16.10
C LYS A 23 -10.51 -9.50 16.26
N GLU A 24 -9.95 -9.99 15.17
CA GLU A 24 -8.81 -10.91 15.24
C GLU A 24 -7.57 -10.08 15.52
N THR A 25 -7.39 -9.74 16.79
CA THR A 25 -6.04 -9.49 17.31
C THR A 25 -5.27 -10.78 17.13
N GLY A 26 -4.27 -10.79 16.24
CA GLY A 26 -3.29 -11.86 16.22
C GLY A 26 -2.71 -12.05 17.62
N LYS A 27 -2.12 -13.23 17.91
CA LYS A 27 -1.54 -13.58 19.22
C LYS A 27 -0.55 -12.53 19.79
N HIS A 28 -0.14 -11.56 18.97
CA HIS A 28 0.83 -10.50 19.26
C HIS A 28 0.19 -9.12 19.51
N GLY A 29 -1.15 -9.00 19.59
CA GLY A 29 -1.83 -7.73 19.86
C GLY A 29 -1.83 -6.73 18.70
N ILE A 30 -1.37 -7.14 17.51
CA ILE A 30 -1.34 -6.33 16.30
C ILE A 30 -2.69 -6.50 15.58
N GLU A 31 -3.40 -5.38 15.37
CA GLU A 31 -4.68 -5.35 14.65
C GLU A 31 -4.42 -5.13 13.15
N ASN A 32 -4.83 -6.09 12.32
CA ASN A 32 -4.74 -5.96 10.87
C ASN A 32 -5.99 -5.28 10.30
N LYS A 33 -5.97 -3.95 10.23
CA LYS A 33 -7.10 -3.13 9.78
C LYS A 33 -7.20 -3.12 8.25
N ALA A 34 -8.42 -3.24 7.72
CA ALA A 34 -8.68 -3.07 6.29
C ALA A 34 -8.53 -1.60 5.88
N ALA A 35 -7.96 -1.37 4.69
CA ALA A 35 -7.97 -0.05 4.07
C ALA A 35 -9.40 0.38 3.73
N PRO A 36 -9.75 1.66 3.93
CA PRO A 36 -11.06 2.18 3.57
C PRO A 36 -11.27 2.12 2.04
N ASP A 37 -12.54 2.14 1.62
CA ASP A 37 -12.97 2.33 0.23
C ASP A 37 -12.49 1.28 -0.80
N CYS A 38 -11.98 0.13 -0.34
CA CYS A 38 -11.62 -1.01 -1.19
C CYS A 38 -12.78 -2.01 -1.27
N THR A 39 -12.98 -2.64 -2.44
CA THR A 39 -14.00 -3.71 -2.65
C THR A 39 -13.56 -5.09 -2.15
N PHE A 40 -12.31 -5.21 -1.71
CA PHE A 40 -11.72 -6.40 -1.13
C PHE A 40 -10.79 -6.02 0.03
N PHE A 41 -10.44 -6.98 0.89
CA PHE A 41 -9.51 -6.73 1.98
C PHE A 41 -8.10 -6.45 1.46
N THR A 42 -7.57 -5.29 1.83
CA THR A 42 -6.15 -4.95 1.75
C THR A 42 -5.75 -4.27 3.06
N PRO A 43 -4.60 -4.59 3.66
CA PRO A 43 -4.21 -4.00 4.93
C PRO A 43 -3.92 -2.51 4.78
N ILE A 44 -4.45 -1.69 5.68
CA ILE A 44 -4.13 -0.25 5.72
C ILE A 44 -2.63 -0.06 5.94
N GLN A 45 -2.04 0.87 5.18
CA GLN A 45 -0.65 1.27 5.33
C GLN A 45 -0.60 2.55 6.16
N ASP A 46 -0.55 2.39 7.48
CA ASP A 46 -0.38 3.48 8.43
C ASP A 46 0.80 3.17 9.39
N PRO A 47 1.94 3.88 9.29
CA PRO A 47 2.21 4.98 8.35
C PRO A 47 2.30 4.49 6.89
N PRO A 48 2.23 5.40 5.88
CA PRO A 48 2.36 5.03 4.47
C PRO A 48 3.65 4.24 4.20
N SER A 49 3.59 3.30 3.25
CA SER A 49 4.77 2.52 2.87
C SER A 49 5.91 3.45 2.40
N GLY A 50 7.14 3.08 2.74
CA GLY A 50 8.34 3.89 2.50
C GLY A 50 8.55 5.05 3.48
N THR A 51 7.73 5.16 4.54
CA THR A 51 8.04 6.04 5.68
C THR A 51 9.18 5.45 6.50
N ALA A 52 10.21 6.23 6.81
CA ALA A 52 11.29 5.78 7.67
C ALA A 52 10.83 5.58 9.12
N ILE A 53 11.36 4.53 9.75
CA ILE A 53 11.13 4.22 11.18
C ILE A 53 11.80 5.30 12.04
N ASN A 54 11.17 5.72 13.14
CA ASN A 54 11.78 6.67 14.07
C ASN A 54 11.56 6.16 15.51
N PRO A 55 12.62 5.91 16.31
CA PRO A 55 14.06 6.07 16.00
C PRO A 55 14.62 5.01 15.05
N GLN A 56 15.72 5.33 14.36
CA GLN A 56 16.45 4.37 13.53
C GLN A 56 17.18 3.33 14.41
N PRO A 57 17.32 2.05 13.97
CA PRO A 57 17.98 1.01 14.76
C PRO A 57 19.43 1.30 15.14
N ASP A 58 20.14 2.08 14.33
CA ASP A 58 21.53 2.48 14.57
C ASP A 58 21.67 3.83 15.31
N GLY A 59 20.55 4.41 15.74
CA GLY A 59 20.51 5.70 16.45
C GLY A 59 20.86 6.92 15.58
N LYS A 60 21.13 6.74 14.28
CA LYS A 60 21.45 7.86 13.40
C LYS A 60 20.19 8.63 13.01
N PRO A 61 20.32 9.92 12.65
CA PRO A 61 19.19 10.66 12.11
C PRO A 61 18.74 10.04 10.78
N ILE A 62 17.44 10.16 10.50
CA ILE A 62 16.85 9.69 9.24
C ILE A 62 17.53 10.42 8.07
N PRO A 63 18.06 9.69 7.06
CA PRO A 63 18.65 10.30 5.87
C PRO A 63 17.63 11.19 5.16
N LYS A 64 18.10 12.31 4.59
CA LYS A 64 17.25 13.28 3.86
C LYS A 64 16.34 12.63 2.82
N LEU A 65 16.81 11.57 2.16
CA LEU A 65 16.04 10.79 1.18
C LEU A 65 14.70 10.28 1.72
N PHE A 66 14.63 9.91 3.00
CA PHE A 66 13.43 9.38 3.65
C PHE A 66 12.67 10.40 4.50
N THR A 67 13.05 11.68 4.40
CA THR A 67 12.28 12.77 5.05
C THR A 67 11.14 13.23 4.13
N PRO A 68 10.02 13.70 4.70
CA PRO A 68 8.92 14.23 3.91
C PRO A 68 9.35 15.38 2.99
N LEU A 69 8.72 15.47 1.82
CA LEU A 69 8.91 16.55 0.86
C LEU A 69 7.56 17.14 0.44
N LYS A 70 7.39 18.44 0.69
CA LYS A 70 6.23 19.20 0.25
C LYS A 70 6.54 19.89 -1.07
N VAL A 71 5.73 19.63 -2.10
CA VAL A 71 5.78 20.30 -3.41
C VAL A 71 4.40 20.87 -3.69
N ARG A 72 4.28 22.20 -3.71
CA ARG A 72 2.99 22.91 -3.80
C ARG A 72 2.01 22.41 -2.71
N GLY A 73 0.85 21.89 -3.11
CA GLY A 73 -0.19 21.37 -2.21
C GLY A 73 -0.03 19.89 -1.82
N MET A 74 1.00 19.19 -2.33
CA MET A 74 1.20 17.76 -2.10
C MET A 74 2.38 17.53 -1.15
N THR A 75 2.20 16.64 -0.17
CA THR A 75 3.25 16.19 0.75
C THR A 75 3.51 14.71 0.53
N MET A 76 4.75 14.36 0.20
CA MET A 76 5.21 12.98 0.05
C MET A 76 5.92 12.53 1.33
N GLN A 77 5.75 11.26 1.70
CA GLN A 77 6.36 10.64 2.89
C GLN A 77 7.88 10.47 2.78
N ASN A 78 8.42 10.43 1.56
CA ASN A 78 9.85 10.39 1.26
C ASN A 78 10.14 11.11 -0.07
N ARG A 79 11.42 11.16 -0.45
CA ARG A 79 11.91 11.82 -1.67
C ARG A 79 12.23 10.85 -2.81
N ILE A 80 11.75 9.61 -2.72
CA ILE A 80 11.94 8.59 -3.74
C ILE A 80 10.86 8.77 -4.80
N ILE A 81 11.28 9.03 -6.03
CA ILE A 81 10.38 9.29 -7.16
C ILE A 81 10.70 8.30 -8.27
N VAL A 82 9.65 7.68 -8.81
CA VAL A 82 9.76 6.82 -9.97
C VAL A 82 9.56 7.66 -11.23
N SER A 83 10.60 7.70 -12.06
CA SER A 83 10.62 8.40 -13.34
C SER A 83 9.56 7.88 -14.31
N PRO A 84 9.14 8.68 -15.32
CA PRO A 84 8.32 8.16 -16.42
C PRO A 84 9.12 7.12 -17.22
N MET A 85 8.76 5.85 -17.08
CA MET A 85 9.42 4.72 -17.77
C MET A 85 8.47 4.13 -18.80
N CYS A 86 8.78 4.26 -20.09
CA CYS A 86 8.00 3.67 -21.17
C CYS A 86 7.95 2.15 -21.04
N GLN A 87 6.74 1.59 -21.02
CA GLN A 87 6.51 0.15 -20.97
C GLN A 87 6.25 -0.44 -22.35
N TYR A 88 5.88 0.39 -23.33
CA TYR A 88 5.60 -0.02 -24.71
C TYR A 88 4.61 -1.19 -24.79
N SER A 89 3.69 -1.28 -23.83
CA SER A 89 2.79 -2.41 -23.64
C SER A 89 1.32 -2.01 -23.77
N ALA A 90 1.07 -0.79 -24.23
CA ALA A 90 -0.27 -0.27 -24.51
C ALA A 90 -0.84 -0.90 -25.79
N TYR A 91 -2.15 -1.12 -25.80
CA TYR A 91 -2.88 -1.60 -26.97
C TYR A 91 -3.83 -0.49 -27.42
N GLU A 92 -3.64 0.03 -28.64
CA GLU A 92 -4.40 1.17 -29.18
C GLU A 92 -4.43 2.40 -28.24
N GLY A 93 -3.33 2.66 -27.53
CA GLY A 93 -3.23 3.75 -26.56
C GLY A 93 -3.84 3.45 -25.18
N PHE A 94 -4.46 2.28 -25.00
CA PHE A 94 -5.05 1.88 -23.73
C PHE A 94 -4.07 1.07 -22.88
N MET A 95 -4.18 1.27 -21.56
CA MET A 95 -3.48 0.43 -20.61
C MET A 95 -3.95 -1.02 -20.72
N THR A 96 -2.99 -1.93 -20.80
CA THR A 96 -3.19 -3.38 -20.67
C THR A 96 -2.96 -3.82 -19.22
N PRO A 97 -3.35 -5.06 -18.85
CA PRO A 97 -3.08 -5.62 -17.51
C PRO A 97 -1.61 -5.58 -17.06
N TRP A 98 -0.68 -5.47 -18.00
CA TRP A 98 0.74 -5.21 -17.72
C TRP A 98 0.93 -3.96 -16.87
N HIS A 99 0.32 -2.83 -17.26
CA HIS A 99 0.50 -1.54 -16.57
C HIS A 99 -0.03 -1.59 -15.14
N THR A 100 -1.20 -2.22 -14.93
CA THR A 100 -1.77 -2.41 -13.59
C THR A 100 -0.83 -3.21 -12.70
N THR A 101 -0.27 -4.30 -13.23
CA THR A 101 0.68 -5.15 -12.48
C THR A 101 1.99 -4.42 -12.22
N HIS A 102 2.53 -3.74 -13.22
CA HIS A 102 3.79 -3.02 -13.17
C HIS A 102 3.72 -1.84 -12.19
N TYR A 103 2.79 -0.89 -12.40
CA TYR A 103 2.64 0.25 -11.53
C TYR A 103 2.14 -0.15 -10.15
N GLY A 104 1.21 -1.10 -10.06
CA GLY A 104 0.72 -1.64 -8.79
C GLY A 104 1.85 -2.19 -7.91
N GLY A 105 2.75 -2.99 -8.49
CA GLY A 105 3.92 -3.51 -7.80
C GLY A 105 4.89 -2.42 -7.35
N ILE A 106 5.05 -1.35 -8.13
CA ILE A 106 5.93 -0.23 -7.79
C ILE A 106 5.33 0.62 -6.67
N VAL A 107 4.09 1.07 -6.79
CA VAL A 107 3.46 1.98 -5.81
C VAL A 107 3.33 1.32 -4.45
N GLN A 108 3.10 0.00 -4.41
CA GLN A 108 3.02 -0.74 -3.15
C GLN A 108 4.33 -0.72 -2.35
N ARG A 109 5.49 -0.52 -3.00
CA ARG A 109 6.81 -0.43 -2.34
C ARG A 109 7.06 0.90 -1.64
N GLY A 110 6.17 1.88 -1.80
CA GLY A 110 6.22 3.14 -1.07
C GLY A 110 7.13 4.25 -1.61
N PRO A 111 7.33 4.44 -2.93
CA PRO A 111 7.85 5.71 -3.41
C PRO A 111 6.91 6.86 -3.01
N GLY A 112 7.46 8.05 -2.80
CA GLY A 112 6.68 9.24 -2.51
C GLY A 112 5.83 9.69 -3.70
N LEU A 113 6.31 9.44 -4.91
CA LEU A 113 5.61 9.74 -6.16
C LEU A 113 6.01 8.74 -7.25
N THR A 114 5.03 8.31 -8.05
CA THR A 114 5.24 7.53 -9.27
C THR A 114 4.63 8.26 -10.44
N ILE A 115 5.40 8.44 -11.51
CA ILE A 115 4.96 9.07 -12.75
C ILE A 115 4.67 7.96 -13.77
N ILE A 116 3.48 7.97 -14.37
CA ILE A 116 3.14 7.05 -15.46
C ILE A 116 4.02 7.32 -16.69
N GLU A 117 4.09 6.37 -17.62
CA GLU A 117 4.89 6.52 -18.84
C GLU A 117 4.45 7.70 -19.71
N ALA A 118 5.32 8.09 -20.63
CA ALA A 118 5.01 9.11 -21.63
C ALA A 118 3.75 8.70 -22.42
N THR A 119 2.68 9.47 -22.25
CA THR A 119 1.36 9.20 -22.84
C THR A 119 1.10 10.20 -23.97
N ALA A 120 0.64 9.72 -25.13
CA ALA A 120 0.29 10.57 -26.27
C ALA A 120 -0.84 11.57 -25.91
N VAL A 121 -0.81 12.75 -26.52
CA VAL A 121 -1.77 13.87 -26.31
C VAL A 121 -2.87 13.92 -27.36
#